data_AF-A0A2N6FEE8-F1
#
_entry.id   AF-A0A2N6FEE8-F1
#
_cell.length_a   1.000
_cell.length_b   1.000
_cell.length_c   1.000
_cell.angle_alpha   90.00
_cell.angle_beta   90.00
_cell.angle_gamma   90.00
#
_symmetry.space_group_name_H-M   'P 1'
#
loop_
_entity.id
_entity.type
_entity.pdbx_description
1 polymer ?
#
loop_
_entity_poly.entity_id
_entity_poly.type
_entity_poly.pdbx_seq_one_letter_code
_entity_poly.pdbx_strand_id
1 'polypeptide(L)'
;MESPHGRPLEAPVTSTTDQPVPSQDILDAVYRIVLERKQLGEGEKSYVKSLFDKGLDKILSKVGEEATETAVAGKGGDKDELVYEVADLFFHVLVLLGYYEIPPETIYAELRRRFGISGIDEKESRTK
;
A
#
# COMPACT_ATOMS: atom_id res chain seq x y z
N MET A 1 -52.88 -0.60 37.71
CA MET A 1 -53.49 0.37 36.78
C MET A 1 -53.27 1.74 37.42
N GLU A 2 -52.47 2.68 36.96
CA GLU A 2 -51.59 2.87 35.80
C GLU A 2 -50.39 3.71 36.27
N SER A 3 -49.24 3.53 35.62
CA SER A 3 -47.99 4.26 35.84
C SER A 3 -48.12 5.75 35.49
N PRO A 4 -47.46 6.68 36.21
CA PRO A 4 -47.29 8.05 35.74
C PRO A 4 -46.08 8.12 34.81
N HIS A 5 -46.32 8.18 33.50
CA HIS A 5 -45.27 8.40 32.50
C HIS A 5 -44.78 9.86 32.52
N GLY A 6 -43.75 10.13 33.31
CA GLY A 6 -42.81 11.21 33.03
C GLY A 6 -42.00 10.83 31.79
N ARG A 7 -42.16 11.56 30.69
CA ARG A 7 -41.23 11.47 29.55
C ARG A 7 -39.96 12.23 29.93
N PRO A 8 -38.76 11.64 29.84
CA PRO A 8 -37.54 12.42 29.91
C PRO A 8 -37.37 13.24 28.62
N LEU A 9 -36.85 14.44 28.82
CA LEU A 9 -36.38 15.39 27.83
C LEU A 9 -35.25 14.74 27.01
N GLU A 10 -35.45 14.50 25.71
CA GLU A 10 -34.34 14.08 24.83
C GLU A 10 -33.37 15.25 24.65
N ALA A 11 -32.18 15.12 25.22
CA ALA A 11 -31.05 15.99 24.92
C ALA A 11 -30.58 15.75 23.48
N PRO A 12 -30.11 16.78 22.76
CA PRO A 12 -29.59 16.58 21.41
C PRO A 12 -28.30 15.75 21.51
N VAL A 13 -28.33 14.54 20.93
CA VAL A 13 -27.11 13.78 20.68
C VAL A 13 -26.34 14.54 19.61
N THR A 14 -25.41 15.38 20.05
CA THR A 14 -24.41 15.96 19.15
C THR A 14 -23.57 14.82 18.61
N SER A 15 -23.72 14.55 17.32
CA SER A 15 -22.86 13.70 16.51
C SER A 15 -21.45 14.32 16.47
N THR A 16 -20.69 14.07 17.52
CA THR A 16 -19.29 14.45 17.61
C THR A 16 -18.47 13.38 16.90
N THR A 17 -17.99 13.78 15.72
CA THR A 17 -16.78 13.29 15.04
C THR A 17 -16.76 11.85 14.55
N ASP A 18 -17.17 11.66 13.29
CA ASP A 18 -16.48 10.73 12.39
C ASP A 18 -15.18 11.43 11.94
N GLN A 19 -14.16 11.41 12.81
CA GLN A 19 -12.80 11.67 12.36
C GLN A 19 -12.27 10.33 11.81
N PRO A 20 -11.80 10.27 10.55
CA PRO A 20 -11.18 9.08 10.05
C PRO A 20 -9.94 8.82 10.90
N VAL A 21 -9.98 7.71 11.65
CA VAL A 21 -8.79 7.19 12.34
C VAL A 21 -7.78 6.84 11.25
N PRO A 22 -6.58 7.44 11.21
CA PRO A 22 -5.56 6.99 10.28
C PRO A 22 -5.09 5.62 10.76
N SER A 23 -5.73 4.56 10.30
CA SER A 23 -5.08 3.26 10.26
C SER A 23 -3.86 3.46 9.37
N GLN A 24 -2.68 3.66 9.97
CA GLN A 24 -1.44 3.72 9.20
C GLN A 24 -1.28 2.36 8.52
N ASP A 25 -1.66 2.29 7.24
CA ASP A 25 -1.44 1.11 6.41
C ASP A 25 0.07 0.80 6.45
N ILE A 26 0.41 -0.48 6.59
CA ILE A 26 1.80 -0.91 6.68
C ILE A 26 2.61 -0.46 5.46
N LEU A 27 1.99 -0.44 4.27
CA LEU A 27 2.66 -0.02 3.05
C LEU A 27 2.92 1.49 3.04
N ASP A 28 2.00 2.31 3.58
CA ASP A 28 2.19 3.76 3.71
C ASP A 28 3.28 4.07 4.75
N ALA A 29 3.32 3.29 5.84
CA ALA A 29 4.38 3.39 6.84
C ALA A 29 5.76 3.01 6.27
N VAL A 30 5.85 1.92 5.52
CA VAL A 30 7.09 1.51 4.83
C VAL A 30 7.51 2.56 3.80
N TYR A 31 6.58 3.08 3.00
CA TYR A 31 6.86 4.13 2.02
C TYR A 31 7.42 5.40 2.68
N ARG A 32 6.84 5.83 3.81
CA ARG A 32 7.37 6.96 4.59
C ARG A 32 8.81 6.70 5.03
N ILE A 33 9.11 5.51 5.56
CA ILE A 33 10.49 5.14 5.91
C ILE A 33 11.39 5.15 4.67
N VAL A 34 10.94 4.65 3.52
CA VAL A 34 11.71 4.71 2.27
C VAL A 34 12.09 6.15 1.91
N LEU A 35 11.14 7.09 2.00
CA LEU A 35 11.40 8.51 1.74
C LEU A 35 12.35 9.11 2.78
N GLU A 36 12.18 8.81 4.08
CA GLU A 36 13.11 9.26 5.12
C GLU A 36 14.54 8.76 4.85
N ARG A 37 14.69 7.49 4.45
CA ARG A 37 15.99 6.89 4.15
C ARG A 37 16.61 7.39 2.85
N LYS A 38 15.80 7.84 1.88
CA LYS A 38 16.27 8.51 0.65
C LYS A 38 17.02 9.82 0.98
N GLN A 39 16.60 10.52 2.03
CA GLN A 39 17.12 11.85 2.40
C GLN A 39 18.36 11.81 3.31
N LEU A 40 18.85 10.63 3.71
CA LEU A 40 20.02 10.54 4.58
C LEU A 40 21.25 11.18 3.92
N GLY A 41 22.13 11.76 4.74
CA GLY A 41 23.35 12.39 4.26
C GLY A 41 24.39 11.40 3.73
N GLU A 42 25.46 11.93 3.15
CA GLU A 42 26.64 11.14 2.79
C GLU A 42 27.28 10.50 4.04
N GLY A 43 27.57 9.20 3.99
CA GLY A 43 28.17 8.44 5.10
C GLY A 43 27.16 7.77 6.05
N GLU A 44 25.86 8.10 5.95
CA GLU A 44 24.82 7.41 6.69
C GLU A 44 24.47 6.06 6.02
N LYS A 45 24.47 4.99 6.81
CA LYS A 45 24.27 3.63 6.30
C LYS A 45 22.80 3.23 6.40
N SER A 46 22.17 3.05 5.25
CA SER A 46 20.87 2.39 5.12
C SER A 46 20.86 1.59 3.82
N TYR A 47 20.24 0.41 3.83
CA TYR A 47 20.05 -0.37 2.61
C TYR A 47 19.30 0.44 1.54
N VAL A 48 18.20 1.10 1.92
CA VAL A 48 17.41 1.96 1.04
C VAL A 48 18.27 3.08 0.44
N LYS A 49 19.05 3.78 1.28
CA LYS A 49 19.98 4.82 0.81
C LYS A 49 20.97 4.27 -0.22
N SER A 50 21.52 3.08 0.02
CA SER A 50 22.44 2.44 -0.92
C SER A 50 21.80 2.08 -2.27
N LEU A 51 20.49 1.79 -2.29
CA LEU A 51 19.76 1.56 -3.54
C LEU A 51 19.60 2.86 -4.32
N PHE A 52 19.22 3.94 -3.63
CA PHE A 52 19.12 5.28 -4.24
C PHE A 52 20.47 5.78 -4.76
N ASP A 53 21.55 5.59 -4.01
CA ASP A 53 22.91 5.97 -4.41
C ASP A 53 23.40 5.20 -5.64
N LYS A 54 22.96 3.94 -5.80
CA LYS A 54 23.25 3.12 -6.98
C LYS A 54 22.33 3.43 -8.16
N GLY A 55 21.28 4.22 -7.96
CA GLY A 55 20.37 4.69 -9.01
C GLY A 55 19.31 3.67 -9.46
N LEU A 56 18.55 4.09 -10.46
CA LEU A 56 17.36 3.40 -10.97
C LEU A 56 17.64 1.96 -11.40
N ASP A 57 18.74 1.72 -12.11
CA ASP A 57 19.07 0.38 -12.62
C ASP A 57 19.20 -0.65 -11.50
N LYS A 58 19.77 -0.25 -10.34
CA LYS A 58 19.88 -1.15 -9.20
C LYS A 58 18.52 -1.43 -8.56
N ILE A 59 17.66 -0.42 -8.48
CA ILE A 59 16.30 -0.55 -7.95
C ILE A 59 15.48 -1.51 -8.84
N LEU A 60 15.50 -1.28 -10.16
CA LEU A 60 14.80 -2.14 -11.14
C LEU A 60 15.35 -3.57 -11.14
N SER A 61 16.66 -3.75 -11.01
CA SER A 61 17.28 -5.07 -10.86
C SER A 61 16.73 -5.83 -9.67
N LYS A 62 16.53 -5.18 -8.52
CA LYS A 62 15.91 -5.82 -7.34
C LYS A 62 14.45 -6.18 -7.58
N VAL A 63 13.66 -5.27 -8.16
CA VAL A 63 12.26 -5.57 -8.53
C VAL A 63 12.17 -6.81 -9.43
N GLY A 64 13.07 -6.94 -10.42
CA GLY A 64 13.10 -8.10 -11.31
C GLY A 64 13.53 -9.40 -10.62
N GLU A 65 14.48 -9.31 -9.68
CA GLU A 65 14.93 -10.43 -8.84
C GLU A 65 13.76 -10.97 -8.00
N GLU A 66 13.14 -10.12 -7.17
CA GLU A 66 12.05 -10.53 -6.28
C GLU A 66 10.81 -11.02 -7.04
N ALA A 67 10.53 -10.43 -8.22
CA ALA A 67 9.43 -10.90 -9.06
C ALA A 67 9.69 -12.32 -9.60
N THR A 68 10.94 -12.64 -9.92
CA THR A 68 11.35 -13.98 -10.36
C THR A 68 11.29 -14.96 -9.20
N GLU A 69 11.80 -14.58 -8.03
CA GLU A 69 11.78 -15.39 -6.82
C GLU A 69 10.34 -15.67 -6.35
N THR A 70 9.47 -14.67 -6.36
CA THR A 70 8.02 -14.83 -6.12
C THR A 70 7.39 -15.87 -7.05
N ALA A 71 7.72 -15.82 -8.35
CA ALA A 71 7.19 -16.78 -9.32
C ALA A 71 7.72 -18.21 -9.08
N VAL A 72 8.98 -18.34 -8.67
CA VAL A 72 9.61 -19.62 -8.32
C VAL A 72 9.01 -20.19 -7.03
N ALA A 73 8.88 -19.39 -5.97
CA ALA A 73 8.26 -19.78 -4.69
C ALA A 73 6.80 -20.22 -4.91
N GLY A 74 6.03 -19.46 -5.69
CA GLY A 74 4.66 -19.82 -6.05
C GLY A 74 4.55 -21.14 -6.79
N LYS A 75 5.54 -21.49 -7.62
CA LYS A 75 5.64 -22.80 -8.28
C LYS A 75 6.08 -23.91 -7.30
N GLY A 76 6.96 -23.59 -6.34
CA GLY A 76 7.46 -24.51 -5.32
C GLY A 76 6.39 -24.98 -4.35
N GLY A 77 5.37 -24.15 -4.10
CA GLY A 77 4.22 -24.49 -3.27
C GLY A 77 4.47 -24.33 -1.76
N ASP A 78 5.64 -23.83 -1.36
CA ASP A 78 5.89 -23.36 0.00
C ASP A 78 5.23 -22.00 0.21
N LYS A 79 4.31 -21.94 1.17
CA LYS A 79 3.54 -20.73 1.45
C LYS A 79 4.36 -19.70 2.23
N ASP A 80 5.28 -20.14 3.07
CA ASP A 80 6.08 -19.24 3.90
C ASP A 80 7.12 -18.54 3.02
N GLU A 81 7.74 -19.30 2.11
CA GLU A 81 8.61 -18.75 1.06
C GLU A 81 7.85 -17.75 0.18
N LEU A 82 6.66 -18.11 -0.31
CA LEU A 82 5.86 -17.20 -1.14
C LEU A 82 5.51 -15.90 -0.40
N VAL A 83 5.14 -15.96 0.88
CA VAL A 83 4.86 -14.76 1.68
C VAL A 83 6.10 -13.89 1.81
N TYR A 84 7.27 -14.50 2.02
CA TYR A 84 8.54 -13.79 2.13
C TYR A 84 8.89 -13.05 0.83
N GLU A 85 8.85 -13.75 -0.31
CA GLU A 85 9.19 -13.16 -1.62
C GLU A 85 8.21 -12.08 -2.06
N VAL A 86 6.90 -12.25 -1.79
CA VAL A 86 5.90 -11.21 -2.09
C VAL A 86 6.14 -9.97 -1.22
N ALA A 87 6.52 -10.14 0.05
CA ALA A 87 6.84 -9.02 0.92
C ALA A 87 8.08 -8.26 0.42
N ASP A 88 9.13 -8.95 -0.03
CA ASP A 88 10.33 -8.30 -0.56
C ASP A 88 10.04 -7.59 -1.89
N LEU A 89 9.25 -8.23 -2.77
CA LEU A 89 8.76 -7.60 -4.00
C LEU A 89 7.99 -6.30 -3.69
N PHE A 90 7.07 -6.31 -2.72
CA PHE A 90 6.33 -5.10 -2.33
C PHE A 90 7.26 -4.03 -1.78
N PHE A 91 8.21 -4.39 -0.93
CA PHE A 91 9.22 -3.46 -0.42
C PHE A 91 9.99 -2.81 -1.56
N HIS A 92 10.50 -3.60 -2.52
CA HIS A 92 11.27 -3.09 -3.64
C HIS A 92 10.44 -2.28 -4.64
N VAL A 93 9.16 -2.59 -4.81
CA VAL A 93 8.20 -1.74 -5.53
C VAL A 93 8.01 -0.40 -4.80
N LEU A 94 7.88 -0.37 -3.47
CA LEU A 94 7.78 0.88 -2.72
C LEU A 94 9.05 1.73 -2.84
N VAL A 95 10.23 1.12 -2.91
CA VAL A 95 11.50 1.82 -3.21
C VAL A 95 11.45 2.45 -4.61
N LEU A 96 10.97 1.72 -5.62
CA LEU A 96 10.78 2.24 -6.97
C LEU A 96 9.78 3.41 -7.01
N LEU A 97 8.66 3.28 -6.30
CA LEU A 97 7.70 4.37 -6.18
C LEU A 97 8.32 5.59 -5.50
N GLY A 98 9.15 5.41 -4.46
CA GLY A 98 9.86 6.49 -3.77
C GLY A 98 10.93 7.17 -4.64
N TYR A 99 11.49 6.45 -5.63
CA TYR A 99 12.36 7.03 -6.65
C TYR A 99 11.61 8.05 -7.51
N TYR A 100 10.39 7.70 -7.93
CA TYR A 100 9.51 8.57 -8.72
C TYR A 100 8.61 9.49 -7.91
N GLU A 101 8.67 9.41 -6.58
CA GLU A 101 7.85 10.20 -5.64
C GLU A 101 6.35 9.96 -5.81
N ILE A 102 5.99 8.71 -6.15
CA ILE A 102 4.60 8.28 -6.32
C ILE A 102 4.11 7.66 -5.01
N PRO A 103 3.11 8.22 -4.34
CA PRO A 103 2.61 7.66 -3.09
C PRO A 103 1.76 6.38 -3.34
N PRO A 104 1.80 5.36 -2.46
CA PRO A 104 1.08 4.09 -2.61
C PRO A 104 -0.44 4.27 -2.86
N GLU A 105 -1.03 5.33 -2.34
CA GLU A 105 -2.42 5.71 -2.53
C GLU A 105 -2.78 5.87 -4.02
N THR A 106 -1.81 6.26 -4.85
CA THR A 106 -1.96 6.32 -6.31
C THR A 106 -2.20 4.93 -6.90
N ILE A 107 -1.48 3.92 -6.40
CA ILE A 107 -1.65 2.52 -6.82
C ILE A 107 -2.99 1.99 -6.32
N TYR A 108 -3.38 2.29 -5.08
CA TYR A 108 -4.70 1.89 -4.56
C TYR A 108 -5.85 2.51 -5.34
N ALA A 109 -5.71 3.78 -5.74
CA ALA A 109 -6.70 4.44 -6.59
C ALA A 109 -6.83 3.75 -7.94
N GLU A 110 -5.72 3.38 -8.57
CA GLU A 110 -5.75 2.63 -9.84
C GLU A 110 -6.34 1.23 -9.67
N LEU A 111 -6.00 0.52 -8.59
CA LEU A 111 -6.59 -0.79 -8.28
C LEU A 111 -8.11 -0.66 -8.03
N ARG A 112 -8.56 0.36 -7.28
CA ARG A 112 -10.00 0.65 -7.08
C ARG A 112 -10.70 0.94 -8.39
N ARG A 113 -10.08 1.73 -9.29
CA ARG A 113 -10.61 2.02 -10.63
C ARG A 113 -10.81 0.72 -11.42
N ARG A 114 -9.85 -0.20 -11.37
CA ARG A 114 -9.94 -1.51 -12.03
C ARG A 114 -10.94 -2.45 -11.37
N PHE A 115 -11.06 -2.42 -10.05
CA PHE A 115 -11.98 -3.28 -9.31
C PHE A 115 -13.45 -3.00 -9.66
N GLY A 116 -13.80 -1.74 -9.90
CA GLY A 116 -15.14 -1.31 -10.30
C GLY A 116 -15.49 -1.55 -11.77
N ILE A 117 -14.53 -1.99 -12.59
CA ILE A 117 -14.73 -2.31 -14.01
C ILE A 117 -14.52 -3.82 -14.13
N SER A 118 -15.61 -4.60 -14.25
CA SER A 118 -15.40 -6.03 -14.51
C SER A 118 -14.66 -6.18 -15.85
N GLY A 119 -13.77 -7.17 -15.96
CA GLY A 119 -13.03 -7.42 -17.21
C GLY A 119 -13.92 -7.78 -18.40
N ILE A 120 -15.23 -7.97 -18.17
CA ILE A 120 -16.27 -8.16 -19.19
C ILE A 120 -16.73 -6.78 -19.70
N ASP A 121 -17.02 -5.83 -18.81
CA ASP A 121 -17.48 -4.47 -19.16
C ASP A 121 -16.41 -3.67 -19.92
N GLU A 122 -15.12 -3.88 -19.61
CA GLU A 122 -14.01 -3.25 -20.34
C GLU A 122 -13.87 -3.80 -21.78
N LYS A 123 -14.19 -5.09 -22.00
CA LYS A 123 -14.18 -5.67 -23.35
C LYS A 123 -15.35 -5.17 -24.18
N GLU A 124 -16.54 -5.07 -23.59
CA GLU A 124 -17.73 -4.57 -24.29
C GLU A 124 -17.61 -3.09 -24.70
N SER A 125 -17.03 -2.24 -23.85
CA SER A 125 -16.83 -0.81 -24.16
C SER A 125 -15.78 -0.53 -25.25
N ARG A 126 -14.85 -1.46 -25.52
CA ARG A 126 -13.88 -1.35 -26.63
C ARG A 126 -14.43 -1.77 -27.99
N THR A 127 -15.59 -2.42 -28.01
CA THR A 127 -16.18 -2.98 -29.24
C THR A 127 -17.32 -2.10 -29.79
N LYS A 128 -17.53 -0.92 -29.20
CA LYS A 128 -18.59 0.03 -29.52
C LYS A 128 -18.04 1.36 -30.02
#